data_AF-A0A9Q6ENP2-F1
#
_entry.id   AF-A0A9Q6ENP2-F1
#
_cell.length_a   1.000
_cell.length_b   1.000
_cell.length_c   1.000
_cell.angle_alpha   90.00
_cell.angle_beta   90.00
_cell.angle_gamma   90.00
#
_symmetry.space_group_name_H-M   'P 1'
#
loop_
_entity.id
_entity.type
_entity.pdbx_description
1 polymer ?
#
loop_
_entity_poly.entity_id
_entity_poly.type
_entity_poly.pdbx_seq_one_letter_code
_entity_poly.pdbx_strand_id
1 'polypeptide(L)'
;MLVRIHVNQHNIRTNNQGAKLPVISVKLPDENIYGNRVDILDSEGRIIATVVYRPNQPLDCGAKVWIETRSKVRVRGRTVPEV
;
A
#
# COMPACT_ATOMS: atom_id res chain seq x y z
N MET A 1 15.29 11.97 0.96
CA MET A 1 15.56 10.53 0.73
C MET A 1 14.33 9.91 0.08
N LEU A 2 14.50 9.10 -0.97
CA LEU A 2 13.38 8.40 -1.61
C LEU A 2 13.18 7.05 -0.92
N VAL A 3 11.94 6.77 -0.50
CA VAL A 3 11.54 5.48 0.08
C VAL A 3 10.63 4.76 -0.90
N ARG A 4 10.83 3.45 -1.10
CA ARG A 4 9.96 2.64 -1.98
C ARG A 4 9.09 1.71 -1.14
N ILE A 5 7.78 1.78 -1.34
CA ILE A 5 6.84 0.79 -0.81
C ILE A 5 6.64 -0.26 -1.90
N HIS A 6 7.20 -1.44 -1.68
CA HIS A 6 7.17 -2.55 -2.62
C HIS A 6 6.04 -3.51 -2.27
N VAL A 7 5.19 -3.82 -3.25
CA VAL A 7 4.14 -4.83 -3.16
C VAL A 7 4.65 -6.13 -3.79
N ASN A 8 4.79 -7.18 -2.98
CA ASN A 8 5.30 -8.46 -3.43
C ASN A 8 4.17 -9.32 -4.04
N GLN A 9 4.07 -9.30 -5.37
CA GLN A 9 3.10 -10.11 -6.12
C GLN A 9 3.26 -11.63 -5.93
N HIS A 10 4.47 -12.12 -5.64
CA HIS A 10 4.71 -13.55 -5.41
C HIS A 10 4.04 -13.96 -4.11
N ASN A 11 4.23 -13.18 -3.04
CA ASN A 11 3.58 -13.43 -1.75
C ASN A 11 2.06 -13.32 -1.84
N ILE A 12 1.51 -12.41 -2.67
CA ILE A 12 0.06 -12.37 -2.92
C ILE A 12 -0.43 -13.69 -3.53
N ARG A 13 0.26 -14.20 -4.56
CA ARG A 13 -0.10 -15.47 -5.22
C ARG A 13 0.00 -16.65 -4.26
N THR A 14 1.06 -16.73 -3.46
CA THR A 14 1.23 -17.80 -2.48
C THR A 14 0.20 -17.71 -1.36
N ASN A 15 -0.15 -16.51 -0.89
CA ASN A 15 -1.19 -16.32 0.12
C ASN A 15 -2.58 -16.70 -0.41
N ASN A 16 -2.86 -16.52 -1.71
CA ASN A 16 -4.09 -17.02 -2.32
C ASN A 16 -4.20 -18.55 -2.29
N GLN A 17 -3.09 -19.27 -2.08
CA GLN A 17 -3.05 -20.73 -1.91
C GLN A 17 -3.08 -21.14 -0.43
N GLY A 18 -3.24 -20.20 0.51
CA GLY A 18 -3.40 -20.47 1.94
C GLY A 18 -2.23 -20.05 2.83
N ALA A 19 -1.13 -19.51 2.26
CA ALA A 19 -0.03 -18.98 3.05
C ALA A 19 -0.37 -17.64 3.73
N LYS A 20 0.48 -17.22 4.68
CA LYS A 20 0.36 -15.97 5.44
C LYS A 20 1.67 -15.17 5.44
N LEU A 21 2.22 -14.93 4.25
CA LEU A 21 3.45 -14.18 4.04
C LEU A 21 3.20 -12.66 4.04
N PRO A 22 4.14 -11.83 4.50
CA PRO A 22 4.03 -10.37 4.41
C PRO A 22 4.05 -9.93 2.95
N VAL A 23 3.12 -9.06 2.55
CA VAL A 23 2.99 -8.63 1.14
C VAL A 23 3.66 -7.29 0.88
N ILE A 24 3.70 -6.40 1.86
CA ILE A 24 4.25 -5.05 1.68
C ILE A 24 5.63 -4.99 2.35
N SER A 25 6.59 -4.37 1.67
CA SER A 25 7.89 -4.04 2.26
C SER A 25 8.28 -2.61 1.95
N VAL A 26 8.79 -1.89 2.95
CA VAL A 26 9.39 -0.57 2.82
C VAL A 26 10.88 -0.76 2.63
N LYS A 27 11.39 -0.35 1.46
CA LYS A 27 12.80 -0.47 1.07
C LYS A 27 13.58 0.72 1.60
N LEU A 28 14.46 0.46 2.56
CA LEU A 28 15.49 1.38 3.01
C LEU A 28 16.84 0.97 2.39
N PRO A 29 17.89 1.81 2.47
CA PRO A 29 19.20 1.50 1.94
C PRO A 29 19.81 0.23 2.56
N ASP A 30 19.63 0.07 3.87
CA ASP A 30 20.32 -0.96 4.65
C ASP A 30 19.39 -2.11 5.08
N GLU A 31 18.08 -1.90 5.03
CA GLU A 31 17.10 -2.88 5.50
C GLU A 31 15.76 -2.84 4.74
N ASN A 32 14.94 -3.86 4.99
CA ASN A 32 13.57 -3.94 4.53
C ASN A 32 12.63 -4.09 5.72
N ILE A 33 11.71 -3.15 5.89
CA ILE A 33 10.66 -3.25 6.91
C ILE A 33 9.43 -3.89 6.27
N TYR A 34 8.90 -4.97 6.84
CA TYR A 34 7.77 -5.71 6.29
C TYR A 34 6.47 -5.41 7.04
N GLY A 35 5.35 -5.39 6.32
CA GLY A 35 4.03 -5.18 6.90
C GLY A 35 2.89 -5.54 5.96
N ASN A 36 1.66 -5.51 6.48
CA ASN A 36 0.43 -5.65 5.70
C ASN A 36 -0.46 -4.39 5.74
N ARG A 37 -0.03 -3.37 6.51
CA ARG A 37 -0.58 -2.02 6.54
C ARG A 37 0.61 -1.06 6.70
N VAL A 38 0.72 -0.05 5.85
CA VAL A 38 1.83 0.93 5.87
C VAL A 38 1.24 2.32 5.76
N ASP A 39 1.44 3.14 6.80
CA ASP A 39 1.00 4.53 6.81
C ASP A 39 2.07 5.45 6.22
N ILE A 40 1.63 6.38 5.38
CA ILE A 40 2.44 7.43 4.77
C ILE A 40 2.10 8.72 5.52
N LEU A 41 3.11 9.32 6.13
CA LEU A 41 2.98 10.52 6.95
C LEU A 41 3.43 11.77 6.18
N ASP A 42 2.83 12.91 6.49
CA ASP A 42 3.38 14.21 6.13
C ASP A 42 4.45 14.69 7.13
N SER A 43 4.97 15.89 6.93
CA SER A 43 5.99 16.51 7.79
C SER A 43 5.52 16.82 9.21
N GLU A 44 4.21 16.88 9.43
CA GLU A 44 3.61 17.10 10.76
C GLU A 44 3.27 15.78 11.46
N GLY A 45 3.56 14.63 10.83
CA GLY A 45 3.28 13.31 11.36
C GLY A 45 1.83 12.84 11.16
N ARG A 46 1.05 13.53 10.32
CA ARG A 46 -0.34 13.13 10.01
C ARG A 46 -0.35 12.05 8.93
N ILE A 47 -1.23 11.05 9.08
CA ILE A 47 -1.43 10.01 8.05
C ILE A 47 -2.13 10.64 6.84
N ILE A 48 -1.43 10.74 5.73
CA ILE A 48 -1.97 11.27 4.47
C ILE A 48 -2.44 10.17 3.52
N ALA A 49 -1.88 8.96 3.63
CA ALA A 49 -2.30 7.79 2.86
C ALA A 49 -1.89 6.50 3.59
N THR A 50 -2.55 5.40 3.28
CA THR A 50 -2.22 4.07 3.81
C THR A 50 -2.21 3.06 2.69
N VAL A 51 -1.19 2.22 2.62
CA VAL A 51 -1.15 1.03 1.76
C VAL A 51 -1.68 -0.15 2.55
N VAL A 52 -2.72 -0.80 2.05
CA VAL A 52 -3.46 -1.87 2.75
C VAL A 52 -3.34 -3.16 1.97
N TYR A 53 -3.01 -4.26 2.64
CA TYR A 53 -3.20 -5.62 2.15
C TYR A 53 -4.29 -6.34 2.96
N ARG A 54 -5.38 -6.73 2.29
CA ARG A 54 -6.53 -7.40 2.91
C ARG A 54 -7.04 -8.55 2.02
N PRO A 55 -6.51 -9.78 2.16
CA PRO A 55 -6.85 -10.88 1.27
C PRO A 55 -8.24 -11.46 1.48
N ASN A 56 -8.79 -11.33 2.70
CA ASN A 56 -10.08 -11.91 3.09
C ASN A 56 -11.28 -10.98 2.83
N GLN A 57 -11.01 -9.70 2.59
CA GLN A 57 -12.02 -8.71 2.25
C GLN A 57 -11.41 -7.77 1.19
N PRO A 58 -11.27 -8.27 -0.05
CA PRO A 58 -10.79 -7.45 -1.17
C PRO A 58 -11.78 -6.33 -1.50
N LEU A 59 -11.31 -5.34 -2.25
CA LEU A 59 -12.23 -4.40 -2.92
C LEU A 59 -13.13 -5.13 -3.91
N ASP A 60 -14.25 -4.52 -4.28
CA ASP A 60 -15.24 -5.12 -5.18
C ASP A 60 -14.66 -5.58 -6.54
N CYS A 61 -13.60 -4.91 -7.02
CA CYS A 61 -12.86 -5.30 -8.22
C CYS A 61 -11.92 -6.51 -8.04
N GLY A 62 -11.87 -7.10 -6.85
CA GLY A 62 -10.99 -8.22 -6.50
C GLY A 62 -9.59 -7.81 -6.03
N ALA A 63 -9.26 -6.52 -6.01
CA ALA A 63 -7.96 -6.04 -5.55
C ALA A 63 -7.77 -6.33 -4.04
N LYS A 64 -6.68 -7.04 -3.72
CA LYS A 64 -6.30 -7.39 -2.34
C LYS A 64 -5.30 -6.41 -1.73
N VAL A 65 -4.63 -5.61 -2.56
CA VAL A 65 -3.72 -4.54 -2.14
C VAL A 65 -4.17 -3.25 -2.80
N TRP A 66 -4.29 -2.18 -2.03
CA TRP A 66 -4.65 -0.85 -2.53
C TRP A 66 -4.03 0.26 -1.68
N ILE A 67 -4.16 1.49 -2.16
CA ILE A 67 -3.80 2.70 -1.42
C ILE A 67 -5.08 3.46 -1.13
N GLU A 68 -5.29 3.83 0.12
CA GLU A 68 -6.40 4.69 0.55
C GLU A 68 -5.87 6.04 1.04
N THR A 69 -6.58 7.12 0.73
CA THR A 69 -6.17 8.49 1.09
C THR A 69 -7.38 9.42 1.09
N ARG A 70 -7.35 10.43 1.98
CA ARG A 70 -8.25 11.59 1.94
C ARG A 70 -7.59 12.82 1.31
N SER A 71 -6.33 12.69 0.88
CA SER A 71 -5.58 13.77 0.27
C SER A 71 -5.97 13.95 -1.20
N LYS A 72 -5.64 15.12 -1.76
CA LYS A 72 -5.84 15.41 -3.19
C LYS A 72 -5.04 14.44 -4.05
N VAL A 73 -5.73 13.77 -4.97
CA VAL A 73 -5.13 12.83 -5.94
C VAL A 73 -5.14 13.46 -7.33
N ARG A 74 -4.05 13.30 -8.07
CA ARG A 74 -3.94 13.73 -9.47
C ARG A 74 -3.41 12.58 -10.31
N VAL A 75 -4.16 12.22 -11.35
CA VAL A 75 -3.66 11.40 -12.46
C VAL A 75 -3.01 12.36 -13.45
N ARG A 76 -1.90 12.00 -14.11
CA ARG A 76 -1.18 12.94 -15.00
C ARG A 76 -2.15 13.62 -15.98
N GLY A 77 -2.30 14.94 -15.86
CA GLY A 77 -3.22 15.75 -16.67
C GLY A 77 -4.63 15.98 -16.11
N ARG A 78 -5.02 15.33 -15.00
CA ARG A 78 -6.35 15.46 -14.38
C ARG A 78 -6.29 15.34 -12.85
N THR A 79 -6.75 16.38 -12.17
CA THR A 79 -7.01 16.33 -10.72
C THR A 79 -8.32 15.57 -10.48
N VAL A 80 -8.31 14.65 -9.52
CA VAL A 80 -9.52 13.94 -9.07
C VAL A 80 -10.31 14.91 -8.19
N PRO A 81 -11.63 15.09 -8.41
CA PRO A 81 -12.45 15.90 -7.53
C PRO A 81 -12.34 15.42 -6.08
N GLU A 82 -12.49 16.36 -5.14
CA GLU A 82 -12.65 16.00 -3.74
C GLU A 82 -13.94 15.18 -3.59
N VAL A 83 -13.84 14.05 -2.88
CA VAL A 83 -14.95 13.13 -2.56
C VAL A 83 -15.34 13.28 -1.11
#